data_AF-A0A1S8XN13-F1
#
_entry.id   AF-A0A1S8XN13-F1
#
_cell.length_a   1.000
_cell.length_b   1.000
_cell.length_c   1.000
_cell.angle_alpha   90.00
_cell.angle_beta   90.00
_cell.angle_gamma   90.00
#
_symmetry.space_group_name_H-M   'P 1'
#
loop_
_entity.id
_entity.type
_entity.pdbx_description
1 polymer ?
#
loop_
_entity_poly.entity_id
_entity_poly.type
_entity_poly.pdbx_seq_one_letter_code
_entity_poly.pdbx_strand_id
1 'polypeptide(L)'
;MALISADALAGYLLEEAIAFLLSSNGYRLLQHSDADEQALRQAGHGLLVRGRGADHQADVLGDLLMPTPFSLPVRLFVEAKNRSSKVGLAEVRNAHGVIDDVNQQYSTELSTSYRHPLRRYQYRYALFSAAGFKKEAQTYALAQQISLVDLSGPAFEPLITTVERAANLILTAAIATGLTTFPVRQVRTALRTAFGNAGAESTSAGTPTDGTNSGLPADLLASWAARTTAELQDSATGEGLILGFPAAPFILAMHPESMDDFETFIAEHGSDIRVNIRFGREGPRGDWTITPVQDPEAFRLSFGLPGALETWLLSVPEQESRRAADAKRTLLPTISLFLEDRLIQLRYQPMQAPPRPALEDDERAQGDAGTDAADTSFLRRNLPAQPRHRRRPEPPIVIENQAERVPRDVRGWSIGAAAELMRALDNSYPMRATLIRTAARQHGRLERNQVYAIAEFPPDRTLRGLTRPTNRITAALIEQGRLPDELEYPLQTGYDHGVQATHFTVPPDLVRALRALGPPRGI
;
A
#
# COMPACT_ATOMS: atom_id res chain seq x y z
N MET A 1 -3.78 13.52 -30.49
CA MET A 1 -3.57 13.00 -29.13
C MET A 1 -4.95 12.73 -28.54
N ALA A 2 -5.17 11.55 -27.97
CA ALA A 2 -6.43 11.25 -27.31
C ALA A 2 -6.55 12.09 -26.02
N LEU A 3 -7.79 12.43 -25.63
CA LEU A 3 -8.06 12.90 -24.27
C LEU A 3 -7.54 11.88 -23.25
N ILE A 4 -7.15 12.38 -22.08
CA ILE A 4 -6.77 11.54 -20.93
C ILE A 4 -7.90 10.56 -20.60
N SER A 5 -7.56 9.33 -20.18
CA SER A 5 -8.57 8.39 -19.69
C SER A 5 -9.12 8.84 -18.33
N ALA A 6 -10.33 8.39 -17.98
CA ALA A 6 -10.91 8.62 -16.67
C ALA A 6 -9.99 8.10 -15.54
N ASP A 7 -9.43 6.90 -15.71
CA ASP A 7 -8.50 6.29 -14.74
C ASP A 7 -7.24 7.14 -14.52
N ALA A 8 -6.66 7.67 -15.61
CA ALA A 8 -5.47 8.51 -15.50
C ALA A 8 -5.79 9.86 -14.83
N LEU A 9 -6.96 10.43 -15.11
CA LEU A 9 -7.42 11.63 -14.42
C LEU A 9 -7.72 11.37 -12.95
N ALA A 10 -8.38 10.25 -12.62
CA ALA A 10 -8.63 9.82 -11.25
C ALA A 10 -7.32 9.61 -10.48
N GLY A 11 -6.27 9.11 -11.14
CA GLY A 11 -4.91 9.07 -10.58
C GLY A 11 -4.41 10.44 -10.13
N TYR A 12 -4.47 11.44 -11.01
CA TYR A 12 -4.07 12.81 -10.65
C TYR A 12 -4.94 13.43 -9.56
N LEU A 13 -6.25 13.19 -9.59
CA LEU A 13 -7.15 13.69 -8.54
C LEU A 13 -6.88 13.02 -7.19
N LEU A 14 -6.51 11.73 -7.17
CA LEU A 14 -6.09 11.03 -5.95
C LEU A 14 -4.83 11.67 -5.35
N GLU A 15 -3.85 12.03 -6.19
CA GLU A 15 -2.65 12.74 -5.73
C GLU A 15 -3.02 14.07 -5.04
N GLU A 16 -3.94 14.85 -5.62
CA GLU A 16 -4.37 16.12 -5.02
C GLU A 16 -5.21 15.93 -3.75
N ALA A 17 -6.04 14.88 -3.69
CA ALA A 17 -6.78 14.53 -2.48
C ALA A 17 -5.85 14.11 -1.34
N ILE A 18 -4.79 13.34 -1.63
CA ILE A 18 -3.76 12.99 -0.66
C ILE A 18 -2.99 14.23 -0.21
N ALA A 19 -2.68 15.16 -1.11
CA ALA A 19 -2.05 16.42 -0.75
C ALA A 19 -2.91 17.22 0.25
N PHE A 20 -4.22 17.30 0.00
CA PHE A 20 -5.17 17.92 0.93
C PHE A 20 -5.25 17.21 2.29
N LEU A 21 -5.24 15.88 2.30
CA LEU A 21 -5.18 15.11 3.54
C LEU A 21 -3.90 15.44 4.33
N LEU A 22 -2.73 15.52 3.68
CA LEU A 22 -1.49 15.86 4.37
C LEU A 22 -1.50 17.28 4.93
N SER A 23 -2.00 18.27 4.17
CA SER A 23 -2.09 19.65 4.66
C SER A 23 -2.98 19.76 5.89
N SER A 24 -4.06 19.00 5.93
CA SER A 24 -4.97 18.95 7.08
C SER A 24 -4.39 18.15 8.26
N ASN A 25 -3.27 17.46 8.08
CA ASN A 25 -2.64 16.58 9.06
C ASN A 25 -1.22 17.02 9.46
N GLY A 26 -1.00 18.34 9.56
CA GLY A 26 0.23 18.92 10.11
C GLY A 26 1.42 18.97 9.15
N TYR A 27 1.19 18.87 7.84
CA TYR A 27 2.22 19.03 6.82
C TYR A 27 2.05 20.33 6.03
N ARG A 28 3.16 21.04 5.81
CA ARG A 28 3.23 22.11 4.81
C ARG A 28 3.67 21.52 3.47
N LEU A 29 2.80 21.62 2.47
CA LEU A 29 3.08 21.12 1.11
C LEU A 29 4.19 21.92 0.42
N LEU A 30 5.00 21.23 -0.39
CA LEU A 30 6.07 21.80 -1.20
C LEU A 30 5.71 21.68 -2.68
N GLN A 31 5.59 22.83 -3.35
CA GLN A 31 5.05 22.90 -4.72
C GLN A 31 6.02 23.51 -5.73
N HIS A 32 7.00 24.25 -5.24
CA HIS A 32 7.93 25.04 -6.03
C HIS A 32 9.36 24.84 -5.53
N SER A 33 10.33 24.99 -6.43
CA SER A 33 11.74 24.77 -6.10
C SER A 33 12.33 25.85 -5.19
N ASP A 34 11.76 27.04 -5.17
CA ASP A 34 12.16 28.17 -4.29
C ASP A 34 11.97 27.85 -2.80
N ALA A 35 11.06 26.93 -2.47
CA ALA A 35 10.87 26.45 -1.11
C ALA A 35 12.14 25.80 -0.53
N ASP A 36 12.98 25.19 -1.38
CA ASP A 36 14.27 24.60 -1.04
C ASP A 36 15.12 24.36 -2.30
N GLU A 37 15.76 25.42 -2.82
CA GLU A 37 16.51 25.37 -4.09
C GLU A 37 17.73 24.42 -4.07
N GLN A 38 18.15 24.01 -2.85
CA GLN A 38 19.26 23.09 -2.66
C GLN A 38 18.81 21.64 -2.86
N ALA A 39 17.65 21.27 -2.33
CA ALA A 39 17.10 19.93 -2.45
C ALA A 39 16.13 19.76 -3.64
N LEU A 40 15.56 20.86 -4.17
CA LEU A 40 14.49 20.82 -5.15
C LEU A 40 14.93 21.37 -6.51
N ARG A 41 14.34 20.82 -7.57
CA ARG A 41 14.51 21.30 -8.93
C ARG A 41 13.17 21.29 -9.65
N GLN A 42 12.83 22.40 -10.28
CA GLN A 42 11.68 22.45 -11.18
C GLN A 42 12.04 21.78 -12.51
N ALA A 43 11.22 20.83 -12.96
CA ALA A 43 11.31 20.23 -14.29
C ALA A 43 10.00 20.42 -15.06
N GLY A 44 10.03 20.20 -16.38
CA GLY A 44 8.85 20.35 -17.25
C GLY A 44 7.66 19.47 -16.84
N HIS A 45 7.91 18.36 -16.15
CA HIS A 45 6.90 17.39 -15.72
C HIS A 45 6.57 17.43 -14.22
N GLY A 46 7.18 18.31 -13.42
CA GLY A 46 6.90 18.40 -11.98
C GLY A 46 8.05 18.92 -11.14
N LEU A 47 7.87 18.84 -9.82
CA LEU A 47 8.90 19.13 -8.82
C LEU A 47 9.75 17.87 -8.59
N LEU A 48 11.07 18.00 -8.72
CA LEU A 48 12.01 16.93 -8.47
C LEU A 48 12.77 17.17 -7.16
N VAL A 49 13.06 16.09 -6.45
CA VAL A 49 13.93 16.04 -5.28
C VAL A 49 15.28 15.49 -5.70
N ARG A 50 16.36 16.22 -5.40
CA ARG A 50 17.72 15.80 -5.73
C ARG A 50 18.17 14.68 -4.80
N GLY A 51 18.44 13.51 -5.37
CA GLY A 51 19.19 12.44 -4.71
C GLY A 51 20.69 12.56 -4.96
N ARG A 52 21.46 11.68 -4.32
CA ARG A 52 22.91 11.58 -4.55
C ARG A 52 23.24 11.01 -5.93
N GLY A 53 22.46 10.03 -6.39
CA GLY A 53 22.67 9.33 -7.66
C GLY A 53 21.74 9.80 -8.78
N ALA A 54 20.52 10.22 -8.46
CA ALA A 54 19.56 10.71 -9.45
C ALA A 54 18.56 11.70 -8.84
N ASP A 55 17.89 12.47 -9.70
CA ASP A 55 16.70 13.23 -9.31
C ASP A 55 15.46 12.33 -9.28
N HIS A 56 14.59 12.55 -8.29
CA HIS A 56 13.40 11.75 -8.06
C HIS A 56 12.14 12.61 -8.07
N GLN A 57 11.08 12.15 -8.75
CA GLN A 57 9.79 12.82 -8.76
C GLN A 57 8.91 12.31 -7.62
N ALA A 58 8.32 13.24 -6.86
CA ALA A 58 7.28 12.93 -5.89
C ALA A 58 5.91 13.30 -6.46
N ASP A 59 4.88 12.52 -6.15
CA ASP A 59 3.50 12.89 -6.47
C ASP A 59 3.06 14.02 -5.52
N VAL A 60 3.39 13.85 -4.24
CA VAL A 60 3.21 14.87 -3.18
C VAL A 60 4.46 14.93 -2.29
N LEU A 61 4.83 16.13 -1.87
CA LEU A 61 5.95 16.38 -0.98
C LEU A 61 5.51 17.36 0.11
N GLY A 62 5.83 17.07 1.37
CA GLY A 62 5.42 17.91 2.50
C GLY A 62 6.40 17.91 3.66
N ASP A 63 6.55 19.06 4.31
CA ASP A 63 7.33 19.23 5.53
C ASP A 63 6.43 19.10 6.75
N LEU A 64 6.78 18.22 7.69
CA LEU A 64 6.08 18.13 8.96
C LEU A 64 6.29 19.44 9.74
N LEU A 65 5.20 20.07 10.16
CA LEU A 65 5.24 21.35 10.89
C LEU A 65 5.63 21.20 12.37
N MET A 66 5.69 19.96 12.86
CA MET A 66 6.07 19.66 14.22
C MET A 66 7.60 19.51 14.37
N PRO A 67 8.21 20.18 15.36
CA PRO A 67 9.62 19.96 15.65
C PRO A 67 9.85 18.54 16.16
N THR A 68 10.90 17.89 15.66
CA THR A 68 11.36 16.56 16.08
C THR A 68 12.64 16.70 16.90
N PRO A 69 12.57 16.68 18.25
CA PRO A 69 13.75 16.86 19.10
C PRO A 69 14.85 15.84 18.77
N PHE A 70 16.11 16.29 18.81
CA PHE A 70 17.30 15.47 18.52
C PHE A 70 17.29 14.78 17.14
N SER A 71 16.51 15.29 16.20
CA SER A 71 16.44 14.78 14.83
C SER A 71 16.48 15.92 13.81
N LEU A 72 16.57 15.57 12.52
CA LEU A 72 16.35 16.52 11.44
C LEU A 72 14.84 16.77 11.28
N PRO A 73 14.43 17.95 10.77
CA PRO A 73 13.07 18.17 10.30
C PRO A 73 12.64 17.05 9.34
N VAL A 74 11.40 16.58 9.46
CA VAL A 74 10.90 15.48 8.65
C VAL A 74 10.24 16.02 7.38
N ARG A 75 10.67 15.48 6.23
CA ARG A 75 10.03 15.72 4.92
C ARG A 75 9.45 14.41 4.43
N LEU A 76 8.16 14.40 4.14
CA LEU A 76 7.46 13.22 3.65
C LEU A 76 7.43 13.24 2.12
N PHE A 77 7.96 12.18 1.53
CA PHE A 77 7.87 11.86 0.12
C PHE A 77 6.69 10.92 -0.09
N VAL A 78 5.75 11.30 -0.95
CA VAL A 78 4.54 10.53 -1.17
C VAL A 78 4.40 10.12 -2.62
N GLU A 79 4.02 8.86 -2.80
CA GLU A 79 3.65 8.28 -4.09
C GLU A 79 2.27 7.62 -3.96
N ALA A 80 1.42 7.84 -4.95
CA ALA A 80 0.05 7.34 -4.99
C ALA A 80 -0.14 6.41 -6.19
N LYS A 81 -0.78 5.26 -5.96
CA LYS A 81 -1.11 4.28 -6.99
C LYS A 81 -2.60 4.07 -7.07
N ASN A 82 -3.22 4.73 -8.05
CA ASN A 82 -4.61 4.47 -8.43
C ASN A 82 -4.65 3.41 -9.54
N ARG A 83 -4.60 2.13 -9.15
CA ARG A 83 -4.66 0.99 -10.07
C ARG A 83 -5.58 -0.07 -9.47
N SER A 84 -6.17 -0.91 -10.32
CA SER A 84 -6.98 -2.05 -9.87
C SER A 84 -6.15 -3.20 -9.28
N SER A 85 -4.83 -3.22 -9.52
CA SER A 85 -3.94 -4.28 -9.04
C SER A 85 -3.14 -3.85 -7.82
N LYS A 86 -2.95 -4.80 -6.90
CA LYS A 86 -2.16 -4.61 -5.67
C LYS A 86 -0.72 -4.22 -5.99
N VAL A 87 -0.24 -3.20 -5.28
CA VAL A 87 1.14 -2.74 -5.34
C VAL A 87 2.09 -3.84 -4.86
N GLY A 88 3.15 -4.06 -5.65
CA GLY A 88 4.08 -5.15 -5.46
C GLY A 88 5.36 -4.75 -4.73
N LEU A 89 6.25 -5.73 -4.62
CA LEU A 89 7.55 -5.57 -3.97
C LEU A 89 8.52 -4.67 -4.77
N ALA A 90 8.33 -4.56 -6.08
CA ALA A 90 9.18 -3.73 -6.93
C ALA A 90 9.03 -2.24 -6.58
N GLU A 91 7.80 -1.79 -6.40
CA GLU A 91 7.45 -0.42 -6.04
C GLU A 91 7.99 -0.06 -4.64
N VAL A 92 7.81 -0.93 -3.65
CA VAL A 92 8.35 -0.67 -2.29
C VAL A 92 9.88 -0.67 -2.27
N ARG A 93 10.53 -1.49 -3.10
CA ARG A 93 12.00 -1.45 -3.26
C ARG A 93 12.47 -0.16 -3.93
N ASN A 94 11.70 0.32 -4.91
CA ASN A 94 11.97 1.61 -5.52
C ASN A 94 11.87 2.73 -4.47
N ALA A 95 10.79 2.76 -3.69
CA ALA A 95 10.60 3.71 -2.58
C ALA A 95 11.78 3.72 -1.60
N HIS A 96 12.25 2.54 -1.18
CA HIS A 96 13.44 2.43 -0.33
C HIS A 96 14.70 2.99 -1.00
N GLY A 97 14.94 2.66 -2.28
CA GLY A 97 16.07 3.19 -3.03
C GLY A 97 16.04 4.72 -3.18
N VAL A 98 14.86 5.30 -3.42
CA VAL A 98 14.65 6.76 -3.46
C VAL A 98 15.03 7.38 -2.12
N ILE A 99 14.49 6.86 -1.01
CA ILE A 99 14.76 7.40 0.34
C ILE A 99 16.24 7.31 0.71
N ASP A 100 16.89 6.18 0.43
CA ASP A 100 18.32 6.05 0.65
C ASP A 100 19.11 7.07 -0.16
N ASP A 101 18.74 7.29 -1.42
CA ASP A 101 19.45 8.20 -2.31
C ASP A 101 19.28 9.67 -1.90
N VAL A 102 18.07 10.10 -1.53
CA VAL A 102 17.80 11.49 -1.09
C VAL A 102 18.35 11.77 0.31
N ASN A 103 18.31 10.81 1.24
CA ASN A 103 18.90 11.00 2.57
C ASN A 103 20.43 10.97 2.56
N GLN A 104 21.03 10.32 1.56
CA GLN A 104 22.48 10.31 1.35
C GLN A 104 22.96 11.47 0.47
N GLN A 105 22.09 12.42 0.13
CA GLN A 105 22.47 13.61 -0.63
C GLN A 105 23.26 14.59 0.26
N TYR A 106 24.54 14.28 0.46
CA TYR A 106 25.48 15.13 1.16
C TYR A 106 26.08 16.13 0.17
N SER A 107 25.33 17.15 -0.24
CA SER A 107 25.88 18.12 -1.18
C SER A 107 27.02 18.93 -0.53
N THR A 108 28.26 18.57 -0.86
CA THR A 108 29.46 19.38 -0.60
C THR A 108 29.73 20.38 -1.72
N GLU A 109 29.30 20.10 -2.95
CA GLU A 109 29.48 20.97 -4.12
C GLU A 109 28.62 22.25 -4.09
N LEU A 110 27.43 22.23 -3.47
CA LEU A 110 26.62 23.44 -3.29
C LEU A 110 27.13 24.31 -2.12
N SER A 111 27.95 23.76 -1.21
CA SER A 111 28.42 24.48 -0.02
C SER A 111 29.44 25.57 -0.33
N THR A 112 30.14 25.50 -1.47
CA THR A 112 31.09 26.53 -1.90
C THR A 112 30.40 27.77 -2.49
N SER A 113 29.17 27.63 -2.99
CA SER A 113 28.42 28.71 -3.64
C SER A 113 27.38 29.37 -2.71
N TYR A 114 26.88 28.65 -1.69
CA TYR A 114 25.85 29.16 -0.78
C TYR A 114 26.44 29.64 0.54
N ARG A 115 26.26 30.93 0.87
CA ARG A 115 26.67 31.57 2.14
C ARG A 115 25.81 31.17 3.36
N HIS A 116 24.97 30.13 3.25
CA HIS A 116 24.01 29.72 4.27
C HIS A 116 24.18 28.26 4.67
N PRO A 117 23.91 27.88 5.93
CA PRO A 117 23.89 26.49 6.37
C PRO A 117 22.94 25.64 5.50
N LEU A 118 23.40 24.46 5.08
CA LEU A 118 22.58 23.52 4.31
C LEU A 118 21.34 23.13 5.13
N ARG A 119 20.14 23.33 4.56
CA ARG A 119 18.91 22.80 5.14
C ARG A 119 18.88 21.30 4.91
N ARG A 120 18.85 20.53 6.00
CA ARG A 120 18.82 19.06 5.95
C ARG A 120 17.49 18.56 6.49
N TYR A 121 16.98 17.52 5.86
CA TYR A 121 15.74 16.87 6.24
C TYR A 121 15.98 15.37 6.39
N GLN A 122 15.23 14.76 7.30
CA GLN A 122 15.04 13.33 7.29
C GLN A 122 13.87 13.03 6.35
N TYR A 123 14.17 12.49 5.17
CA TYR A 123 13.13 12.04 4.25
C TYR A 123 12.53 10.72 4.75
N ARG A 124 11.20 10.67 4.76
CA ARG A 124 10.39 9.46 4.96
C ARG A 124 9.52 9.23 3.74
N TYR A 125 9.10 7.99 3.51
CA TYR A 125 8.27 7.63 2.35
C TYR A 125 6.91 7.11 2.80
N ALA A 126 5.85 7.58 2.15
CA ALA A 126 4.55 6.96 2.22
C ALA A 126 4.08 6.56 0.82
N LEU A 127 3.62 5.31 0.70
CA LEU A 127 3.06 4.76 -0.52
C LEU A 127 1.56 4.51 -0.30
N PHE A 128 0.73 5.14 -1.12
CA PHE A 128 -0.73 5.01 -1.10
C PHE A 128 -1.17 4.08 -2.24
N SER A 129 -2.12 3.19 -1.98
CA SER A 129 -2.63 2.27 -3.00
C SER A 129 -4.14 2.10 -2.92
N ALA A 130 -4.84 2.38 -4.03
CA ALA A 130 -6.29 2.18 -4.16
C ALA A 130 -6.69 0.69 -4.08
N ALA A 131 -5.84 -0.22 -4.56
CA ALA A 131 -6.08 -1.67 -4.52
C ALA A 131 -5.37 -2.40 -3.37
N GLY A 132 -4.62 -1.67 -2.54
CA GLY A 132 -3.81 -2.22 -1.45
C GLY A 132 -2.47 -2.84 -1.89
N PHE A 133 -1.90 -3.68 -1.02
CA PHE A 133 -0.52 -4.17 -1.14
C PHE A 133 -0.42 -5.70 -1.09
N LYS A 134 0.57 -6.26 -1.81
CA LYS A 134 0.94 -7.68 -1.70
C LYS A 134 1.65 -7.96 -0.37
N LYS A 135 1.56 -9.19 0.13
CA LYS A 135 2.12 -9.59 1.45
C LYS A 135 3.63 -9.38 1.53
N GLU A 136 4.37 -9.69 0.48
CA GLU A 136 5.82 -9.51 0.41
C GLU A 136 6.19 -8.03 0.42
N ALA A 137 5.37 -7.19 -0.22
CA ALA A 137 5.53 -5.74 -0.22
C ALA A 137 5.33 -5.16 1.20
N GLN A 138 4.27 -5.60 1.89
CA GLN A 138 4.00 -5.22 3.29
C GLN A 138 5.14 -5.63 4.23
N THR A 139 5.61 -6.87 4.10
CA THR A 139 6.72 -7.39 4.93
C THR A 139 8.00 -6.59 4.72
N TYR A 140 8.33 -6.28 3.46
CA TYR A 140 9.52 -5.50 3.14
C TYR A 140 9.39 -4.05 3.58
N ALA A 141 8.22 -3.42 3.39
CA ALA A 141 7.95 -2.05 3.82
C ALA A 141 8.13 -1.89 5.33
N LEU A 142 7.60 -2.82 6.12
CA LEU A 142 7.77 -2.84 7.57
C LEU A 142 9.25 -2.92 7.96
N ALA A 143 10.01 -3.80 7.31
CA ALA A 143 11.44 -3.97 7.58
C ALA A 143 12.27 -2.73 7.19
N GLN A 144 11.84 -1.97 6.19
CA GLN A 144 12.52 -0.77 5.69
C GLN A 144 11.89 0.55 6.15
N GLN A 145 10.91 0.50 7.07
CA GLN A 145 10.19 1.67 7.57
C GLN A 145 9.57 2.55 6.47
N ILE A 146 9.03 1.91 5.43
CA ILE A 146 8.21 2.57 4.40
C ILE A 146 6.76 2.52 4.87
N SER A 147 6.13 3.69 5.00
CA SER A 147 4.71 3.77 5.40
C SER A 147 3.82 3.33 4.24
N LEU A 148 2.98 2.33 4.48
CA LEU A 148 1.98 1.89 3.51
C LEU A 148 0.59 2.37 3.95
N VAL A 149 -0.13 3.01 3.04
CA VAL A 149 -1.52 3.44 3.25
C VAL A 149 -2.41 2.71 2.27
N ASP A 150 -3.14 1.74 2.79
CA ASP A 150 -4.05 0.90 2.01
C ASP A 150 -5.42 1.57 1.91
N LEU A 151 -5.71 2.13 0.73
CA LEU A 151 -6.97 2.82 0.45
C LEU A 151 -8.07 1.86 -0.03
N SER A 152 -7.79 0.55 -0.11
CA SER A 152 -8.83 -0.45 -0.45
C SER A 152 -9.73 -0.79 0.74
N GLY A 153 -9.37 -0.33 1.94
CA GLY A 153 -10.17 -0.51 3.14
C GLY A 153 -11.50 0.29 3.08
N PRO A 154 -12.59 -0.20 3.69
CA PRO A 154 -13.90 0.46 3.69
C PRO A 154 -13.85 1.93 4.16
N ALA A 155 -12.94 2.25 5.08
CA ALA A 155 -12.75 3.62 5.59
C ALA A 155 -12.35 4.64 4.50
N PHE A 156 -11.79 4.21 3.37
CA PHE A 156 -11.38 5.09 2.28
C PHE A 156 -12.31 5.00 1.07
N GLU A 157 -13.33 4.14 1.09
CA GLU A 157 -14.28 3.97 -0.01
C GLU A 157 -14.98 5.29 -0.42
N PRO A 158 -15.43 6.16 0.50
CA PRO A 158 -16.02 7.45 0.12
C PRO A 158 -15.03 8.34 -0.64
N LEU A 159 -13.78 8.40 -0.17
CA LEU A 159 -12.72 9.19 -0.80
C LEU A 159 -12.45 8.71 -2.23
N ILE A 160 -12.24 7.40 -2.41
CA ILE A 160 -11.96 6.82 -3.73
C ILE A 160 -13.15 7.03 -4.68
N THR A 161 -14.37 6.79 -4.21
CA THR A 161 -15.60 6.97 -5.00
C THR A 161 -15.75 8.42 -5.47
N THR A 162 -15.46 9.38 -4.59
CA THR A 162 -15.53 10.81 -4.92
C THR A 162 -14.46 11.21 -5.93
N VAL A 163 -13.23 10.71 -5.77
CA VAL A 163 -12.15 10.91 -6.76
C VAL A 163 -12.55 10.39 -8.14
N GLU A 164 -13.10 9.17 -8.22
CA GLU A 164 -13.54 8.57 -9.48
C GLU A 164 -14.73 9.32 -10.10
N ARG A 165 -15.70 9.74 -9.28
CA ARG A 165 -16.85 10.55 -9.72
C ARG A 165 -16.38 11.89 -10.27
N ALA A 166 -15.53 12.60 -9.55
CA ALA A 166 -15.00 13.89 -9.96
C ALA A 166 -14.20 13.78 -11.27
N ALA A 167 -13.41 12.71 -11.44
CA ALA A 167 -12.70 12.45 -12.69
C ALA A 167 -13.66 12.31 -13.88
N ASN A 168 -14.75 11.54 -13.72
CA ASN A 168 -15.76 11.38 -14.76
C ASN A 168 -16.46 12.70 -15.09
N LEU A 169 -16.87 13.48 -14.08
CA LEU A 169 -17.52 14.78 -14.27
C LEU A 169 -16.63 15.77 -15.02
N ILE A 170 -15.38 15.91 -14.60
CA ILE A 170 -14.39 16.79 -15.25
C ILE A 170 -14.15 16.34 -16.70
N LEU A 171 -13.99 15.03 -16.94
CA LEU A 171 -13.77 14.51 -18.29
C LEU A 171 -14.98 14.74 -19.19
N THR A 172 -16.20 14.49 -18.71
CA THR A 172 -17.44 14.78 -19.45
C THR A 172 -17.54 16.27 -19.80
N ALA A 173 -17.25 17.16 -18.86
CA ALA A 173 -17.26 18.60 -19.10
C ALA A 173 -16.16 19.03 -20.10
N ALA A 174 -14.96 18.47 -20.01
CA ALA A 174 -13.87 18.71 -20.96
C ALA A 174 -14.26 18.28 -22.39
N ILE A 175 -14.90 17.12 -22.54
CA ILE A 175 -15.41 16.64 -23.84
C ILE A 175 -16.48 17.59 -24.38
N ALA A 176 -17.41 18.04 -23.53
CA ALA A 176 -18.47 18.98 -23.93
C ALA A 176 -17.91 20.34 -24.41
N THR A 177 -16.76 20.78 -23.87
CA THR A 177 -16.07 22.02 -24.30
C THR A 177 -15.27 21.86 -25.59
N GLY A 178 -15.19 20.65 -26.16
CA GLY A 178 -14.48 20.39 -27.42
C GLY A 178 -12.96 20.36 -27.30
N LEU A 179 -12.41 20.12 -26.10
CA LEU A 179 -10.97 20.01 -25.89
C LEU A 179 -10.38 18.83 -26.67
N THR A 180 -9.28 19.07 -27.39
CA THR A 180 -8.54 18.02 -28.10
C THR A 180 -7.40 17.44 -27.28
N THR A 181 -6.93 18.17 -26.26
CA THR A 181 -5.92 17.75 -25.28
C THR A 181 -6.35 18.19 -23.87
N PHE A 182 -6.09 17.33 -22.88
CA PHE A 182 -6.48 17.63 -21.50
C PHE A 182 -5.36 18.40 -20.77
N PRO A 183 -5.61 19.61 -20.23
CA PRO A 183 -4.58 20.44 -19.62
C PRO A 183 -4.33 20.04 -18.15
N VAL A 184 -3.76 18.85 -17.93
CA VAL A 184 -3.51 18.26 -16.59
C VAL A 184 -2.89 19.27 -15.63
N ARG A 185 -1.84 19.99 -16.06
CA ARG A 185 -1.13 20.95 -15.21
C ARG A 185 -2.03 22.09 -14.73
N GLN A 186 -2.88 22.64 -15.61
CA GLN A 186 -3.79 23.74 -15.25
C GLN A 186 -4.85 23.27 -14.25
N VAL A 187 -5.41 22.08 -14.45
CA VAL A 187 -6.40 21.48 -13.54
C VAL A 187 -5.78 21.20 -12.18
N ARG A 188 -4.57 20.61 -12.13
CA ARG A 188 -3.85 20.37 -10.87
C ARG A 188 -3.56 21.68 -10.12
N THR A 189 -3.08 22.71 -10.82
CA THR A 189 -2.83 24.02 -10.20
C THR A 189 -4.12 24.66 -9.66
N ALA A 190 -5.23 24.57 -10.40
CA ALA A 190 -6.51 25.09 -9.96
C ALA A 190 -7.02 24.37 -8.70
N LEU A 191 -6.96 23.03 -8.67
CA LEU A 191 -7.33 22.23 -7.50
C LEU A 191 -6.48 22.56 -6.27
N ARG A 192 -5.15 22.62 -6.42
CA ARG A 192 -4.24 23.00 -5.33
C ARG A 192 -4.54 24.38 -4.75
N THR A 193 -4.87 25.34 -5.63
CA THR A 193 -5.25 26.69 -5.22
C THR A 193 -6.58 26.67 -4.45
N ALA A 194 -7.57 25.93 -4.96
CA ALA A 194 -8.86 25.79 -4.28
C ALA A 194 -8.71 25.13 -2.90
N PHE A 195 -7.93 24.05 -2.78
CA PHE A 195 -7.63 23.43 -1.48
C PHE A 195 -6.90 24.35 -0.51
N GLY A 196 -5.90 25.11 -1.00
CA GLY A 196 -5.18 26.08 -0.17
C GLY A 196 -6.07 27.20 0.35
N ASN A 197 -7.00 27.70 -0.48
CA ASN A 197 -7.97 28.72 -0.09
C ASN A 197 -9.09 28.17 0.79
N ALA A 198 -9.39 26.88 0.73
CA ALA A 198 -10.44 26.28 1.56
C ALA A 198 -9.99 26.07 3.02
N GLY A 199 -8.68 26.02 3.28
CA GLY A 199 -8.11 25.98 4.64
C GLY A 199 -7.72 27.34 5.23
N ALA A 200 -7.80 28.42 4.44
CA ALA A 200 -7.55 29.78 4.91
C ALA A 200 -8.88 30.55 4.84
N GLU A 201 -9.41 31.00 5.98
CA GLU A 201 -10.48 31.99 5.96
C GLU A 201 -10.10 33.12 4.99
N SER A 202 -11.02 33.40 4.07
CA SER A 202 -10.78 34.17 2.86
C SER A 202 -10.00 35.47 3.11
N THR A 203 -8.75 35.51 2.66
CA THR A 203 -8.10 36.77 2.27
C THR A 203 -7.80 36.75 0.78
N SER A 204 -8.63 37.49 0.04
CA SER A 204 -8.51 37.73 -1.38
C SER A 204 -7.13 38.26 -1.78
N ALA A 205 -6.47 37.62 -2.75
CA ALA A 205 -5.45 38.28 -3.56
C ALA A 205 -5.27 37.63 -4.94
N GLY A 206 -5.71 38.37 -5.96
CA GLY A 206 -5.04 38.52 -7.26
C GLY A 206 -4.83 37.29 -8.14
N THR A 207 -5.72 37.07 -9.11
CA THR A 207 -5.48 36.21 -10.27
C THR A 207 -4.42 36.84 -11.19
N PRO A 208 -3.30 36.16 -11.51
CA PRO A 208 -2.48 36.55 -12.64
C PRO A 208 -3.14 36.01 -13.91
N THR A 209 -3.73 36.92 -14.69
CA THR A 209 -4.05 36.66 -16.09
C THR A 209 -2.74 36.72 -16.88
N ASP A 210 -2.27 35.59 -17.38
CA ASP A 210 -1.36 35.59 -18.51
C ASP A 210 -1.86 34.65 -19.60
N GLY A 211 -2.16 35.26 -20.73
CA GLY A 211 -2.73 34.60 -21.89
C GLY A 211 -1.69 33.83 -22.67
N THR A 212 -2.04 32.62 -23.10
CA THR A 212 -1.64 32.05 -24.38
C THR A 212 -2.70 31.02 -24.81
N ASN A 213 -3.05 31.04 -26.10
CA ASN A 213 -4.22 30.40 -26.73
C ASN A 213 -4.18 28.85 -26.79
N SER A 214 -4.17 28.16 -25.65
CA SER A 214 -4.39 26.70 -25.58
C SER A 214 -4.88 26.17 -24.22
N GLY A 215 -5.39 27.07 -23.36
CA GLY A 215 -5.88 26.72 -22.02
C GLY A 215 -7.40 26.71 -21.90
N LEU A 216 -7.90 26.06 -20.85
CA LEU A 216 -9.31 26.17 -20.46
C LEU A 216 -9.59 27.59 -19.93
N PRO A 217 -10.82 28.12 -20.10
CA PRO A 217 -11.23 29.36 -19.48
C PRO A 217 -11.02 29.32 -17.96
N ALA A 218 -10.49 30.40 -17.38
CA ALA A 218 -10.10 30.45 -15.96
C ALA A 218 -11.30 30.29 -15.01
N ASP A 219 -12.47 30.82 -15.41
CA ASP A 219 -13.75 30.65 -14.73
C ASP A 219 -14.21 29.19 -14.72
N LEU A 220 -14.04 28.48 -15.84
CA LEU A 220 -14.35 27.06 -15.91
C LEU A 220 -13.42 26.24 -15.01
N LEU A 221 -12.11 26.49 -15.06
CA LEU A 221 -11.13 25.83 -14.18
C LEU A 221 -11.41 26.09 -12.70
N ALA A 222 -11.72 27.34 -12.34
CA ALA A 222 -12.09 27.70 -10.97
C ALA A 222 -13.38 27.01 -10.54
N SER A 223 -14.39 26.92 -11.42
CA SER A 223 -15.65 26.25 -11.12
C SER A 223 -15.46 24.74 -10.89
N TRP A 224 -14.63 24.09 -11.69
CA TRP A 224 -14.30 22.67 -11.52
C TRP A 224 -13.52 22.45 -10.24
N ALA A 225 -12.50 23.27 -9.99
CA ALA A 225 -11.69 23.17 -8.78
C ALA A 225 -12.55 23.36 -7.53
N ALA A 226 -13.40 24.38 -7.50
CA ALA A 226 -14.30 24.63 -6.37
C ALA A 226 -15.28 23.47 -6.13
N ARG A 227 -15.91 22.92 -7.18
CA ARG A 227 -16.83 21.78 -7.05
C ARG A 227 -16.12 20.52 -6.56
N THR A 228 -14.99 20.18 -7.17
CA THR A 228 -14.20 19.00 -6.79
C THR A 228 -13.64 19.15 -5.38
N THR A 229 -13.18 20.35 -5.01
CA THR A 229 -12.74 20.65 -3.64
C THR A 229 -13.91 20.52 -2.66
N ALA A 230 -15.09 21.06 -2.96
CA ALA A 230 -16.26 20.88 -2.09
C ALA A 230 -16.65 19.40 -1.93
N GLU A 231 -16.75 18.64 -3.03
CA GLU A 231 -17.07 17.21 -2.98
C GLU A 231 -16.00 16.41 -2.20
N LEU A 232 -14.72 16.72 -2.42
CA LEU A 232 -13.62 16.08 -1.69
C LEU A 232 -13.56 16.55 -0.25
N GLN A 233 -13.92 17.79 0.06
CA GLN A 233 -14.04 18.25 1.44
C GLN A 233 -15.16 17.50 2.13
N ASP A 234 -16.35 17.38 1.55
CA ASP A 234 -17.44 16.59 2.11
C ASP A 234 -17.00 15.13 2.34
N SER A 235 -16.22 14.56 1.42
CA SER A 235 -15.80 13.15 1.47
C SER A 235 -14.56 12.87 2.33
N ALA A 236 -13.65 13.83 2.46
CA ALA A 236 -12.35 13.70 3.12
C ALA A 236 -12.30 14.41 4.48
N THR A 237 -13.14 15.43 4.69
CA THR A 237 -13.14 16.28 5.91
C THR A 237 -14.55 16.61 6.45
N GLY A 238 -15.61 16.46 5.66
CA GLY A 238 -16.94 17.00 5.97
C GLY A 238 -17.91 15.99 6.56
N GLU A 239 -17.40 14.90 7.16
CA GLU A 239 -18.09 13.97 8.08
C GLU A 239 -17.31 12.64 8.28
N GLY A 240 -16.27 12.34 7.48
CA GLY A 240 -15.85 10.94 7.29
C GLY A 240 -14.47 10.50 7.77
N LEU A 241 -13.40 11.31 7.73
CA LEU A 241 -12.06 10.73 7.81
C LEU A 241 -11.05 11.55 8.63
N ILE A 242 -10.61 10.96 9.74
CA ILE A 242 -9.54 11.44 10.60
C ILE A 242 -8.37 10.47 10.49
N LEU A 243 -7.16 10.99 10.25
CA LEU A 243 -5.95 10.16 10.26
C LEU A 243 -5.36 10.12 11.67
N GLY A 244 -5.28 8.92 12.23
CA GLY A 244 -4.65 8.63 13.51
C GLY A 244 -3.24 8.06 13.33
N PHE A 245 -2.30 8.58 14.10
CA PHE A 245 -0.90 8.19 14.11
C PHE A 245 -0.58 7.51 15.45
N PRO A 246 -0.76 6.18 15.57
CA PRO A 246 -0.36 5.44 16.75
C PRO A 246 1.17 5.40 16.90
N ALA A 247 1.65 4.94 18.06
CA ALA A 247 3.06 4.59 18.30
C ALA A 247 3.48 3.29 17.57
N ALA A 248 3.02 3.10 16.34
CA ALA A 248 3.21 1.92 15.52
C ALA A 248 3.46 2.32 14.06
N PRO A 249 4.08 1.46 13.23
CA PRO A 249 4.50 1.81 11.86
C PRO A 249 3.35 1.77 10.85
N PHE A 250 2.19 2.30 11.22
CA PHE A 250 1.00 2.38 10.38
C PHE A 250 0.11 3.57 10.76
N ILE A 251 -0.79 3.93 9.86
CA ILE A 251 -1.79 5.00 10.03
C ILE A 251 -3.16 4.35 10.21
N LEU A 252 -3.99 4.95 11.05
CA LEU A 252 -5.38 4.58 11.22
C LEU A 252 -6.27 5.56 10.47
N ALA A 253 -7.16 5.04 9.64
CA ALA A 253 -8.27 5.77 9.05
C ALA A 253 -9.47 5.65 9.99
N MET A 254 -9.79 6.74 10.68
CA MET A 254 -10.84 6.77 11.71
C MET A 254 -12.03 7.58 11.21
N HIS A 255 -13.23 7.08 11.45
CA HIS A 255 -14.49 7.70 11.07
C HIS A 255 -15.21 8.15 12.33
N PRO A 256 -15.39 9.46 12.56
CA PRO A 256 -16.30 9.92 13.59
C PRO A 256 -17.74 9.56 13.22
N GLU A 257 -18.58 9.24 14.21
CA GLU A 257 -20.04 9.18 13.99
C GLU A 257 -20.63 10.58 13.72
N SER A 258 -20.02 11.60 14.31
CA SER A 258 -20.35 13.02 14.16
C SER A 258 -19.08 13.83 14.35
N MET A 259 -18.70 14.61 13.33
CA MET A 259 -17.51 15.47 13.41
C MET A 259 -17.74 16.62 14.40
N ASP A 260 -18.93 17.23 14.38
CA ASP A 260 -19.32 18.32 15.27
C ASP A 260 -19.23 17.91 16.75
N ASP A 261 -19.71 16.71 17.10
CA ASP A 261 -19.63 16.21 18.47
C ASP A 261 -18.17 15.95 18.89
N PHE A 262 -17.37 15.42 17.98
CA PHE A 262 -15.94 15.19 18.21
C PHE A 262 -15.20 16.53 18.44
N GLU A 263 -15.37 17.51 17.56
CA GLU A 263 -14.75 18.83 17.68
C GLU A 263 -15.19 19.57 18.94
N THR A 264 -16.49 19.56 19.24
CA THR A 264 -17.06 20.14 20.46
C THR A 264 -16.43 19.52 21.70
N PHE A 265 -16.32 18.18 21.74
CA PHE A 265 -15.71 17.50 22.87
C PHE A 265 -14.23 17.89 23.04
N ILE A 266 -13.46 17.96 21.94
CA ILE A 266 -12.05 18.39 21.98
C ILE A 266 -11.92 19.85 22.44
N ALA A 267 -12.81 20.74 22.00
CA ALA A 267 -12.82 22.14 22.42
C ALA A 267 -13.03 22.28 23.94
N GLU A 268 -13.91 21.46 24.52
CA GLU A 268 -14.23 21.47 25.95
C GLU A 268 -13.16 20.80 26.82
N HIS A 269 -12.55 19.71 26.35
CA HIS A 269 -11.68 18.84 27.16
C HIS A 269 -10.17 19.01 26.88
N GLY A 270 -9.81 19.77 25.83
CA GLY A 270 -8.42 20.04 25.46
C GLY A 270 -7.81 18.94 24.58
N SER A 271 -6.48 18.87 24.57
CA SER A 271 -5.72 18.04 23.62
C SER A 271 -5.31 16.66 24.13
N ASP A 272 -5.53 16.34 25.40
CA ASP A 272 -5.14 15.07 26.02
C ASP A 272 -6.40 14.34 26.50
N ILE A 273 -6.91 13.45 25.65
CA ILE A 273 -8.19 12.79 25.84
C ILE A 273 -7.97 11.33 26.23
N ARG A 274 -8.54 10.93 27.37
CA ARG A 274 -8.55 9.53 27.81
C ARG A 274 -9.68 8.79 27.10
N VAL A 275 -9.33 7.71 26.41
CA VAL A 275 -10.27 6.93 25.61
C VAL A 275 -10.24 5.46 25.96
N ASN A 276 -11.39 4.81 25.79
CA ASN A 276 -11.49 3.37 25.71
C ASN A 276 -11.44 2.93 24.25
N ILE A 277 -10.76 1.82 23.99
CA ILE A 277 -10.71 1.19 22.67
C ILE A 277 -11.35 -0.19 22.79
N ARG A 278 -12.40 -0.42 21.99
CA ARG A 278 -13.09 -1.71 21.91
C ARG A 278 -12.88 -2.33 20.53
N PHE A 279 -12.88 -3.65 20.53
CA PHE A 279 -12.87 -4.46 19.33
C PHE A 279 -14.16 -5.29 19.38
N GLY A 280 -14.99 -5.18 18.34
CA GLY A 280 -16.32 -5.77 18.32
C GLY A 280 -16.78 -6.03 16.89
N ARG A 281 -17.44 -7.17 16.67
CA ARG A 281 -17.88 -7.64 15.34
C ARG A 281 -19.20 -7.02 14.86
N GLU A 282 -19.71 -6.00 15.53
CA GLU A 282 -21.07 -5.46 15.33
C GLU A 282 -21.12 -4.12 14.57
N GLY A 283 -19.99 -3.62 14.06
CA GLY A 283 -19.92 -2.30 13.43
C GLY A 283 -20.08 -2.29 11.90
N PRO A 284 -20.80 -1.32 11.30
CA PRO A 284 -20.96 -1.20 9.85
C PRO A 284 -19.72 -0.67 9.10
N ARG A 285 -18.68 -0.16 9.79
CA ARG A 285 -17.53 0.56 9.17
C ARG A 285 -16.13 0.22 9.72
N GLY A 286 -15.98 -0.86 10.51
CA GLY A 286 -14.67 -1.34 10.97
C GLY A 286 -14.70 -1.88 12.39
N ASP A 287 -13.94 -2.94 12.64
CA ASP A 287 -14.05 -3.79 13.83
C ASP A 287 -13.62 -3.12 15.15
N TRP A 288 -13.10 -1.89 15.11
CA TRP A 288 -12.58 -1.17 16.27
C TRP A 288 -13.31 0.15 16.51
N THR A 289 -13.55 0.45 17.79
CA THR A 289 -14.22 1.70 18.21
C THR A 289 -13.44 2.39 19.33
N ILE A 290 -13.39 3.71 19.27
CA ILE A 290 -12.82 4.61 20.27
C ILE A 290 -13.96 5.45 20.85
N THR A 291 -14.04 5.50 22.18
CA THR A 291 -15.02 6.32 22.93
C THR A 291 -14.28 6.98 24.09
N PRO A 292 -14.63 8.20 24.52
CA PRO A 292 -13.98 8.82 25.67
C PRO A 292 -14.37 8.11 26.97
N VAL A 293 -13.50 8.16 27.98
CA VAL A 293 -13.70 7.44 29.25
C VAL A 293 -14.74 8.14 30.13
N GLN A 294 -14.79 9.47 30.08
CA GLN A 294 -15.64 10.29 30.94
C GLN A 294 -17.11 10.20 30.53
N ASP A 295 -17.38 10.23 29.24
CA ASP A 295 -18.73 10.18 28.67
C ASP A 295 -18.74 9.36 27.37
N PRO A 296 -18.91 8.03 27.44
CA PRO A 296 -18.79 7.15 26.27
C PRO A 296 -19.71 7.48 25.09
N GLU A 297 -20.77 8.27 25.29
CA GLU A 297 -21.70 8.69 24.25
C GLU A 297 -21.34 10.06 23.64
N ALA A 298 -20.36 10.78 24.20
CA ALA A 298 -20.00 12.12 23.73
C ALA A 298 -19.39 12.13 22.32
N PHE A 299 -18.62 11.10 21.97
CA PHE A 299 -18.23 10.84 20.59
C PHE A 299 -17.84 9.38 20.39
N ARG A 300 -17.94 8.91 19.16
CA ARG A 300 -17.40 7.61 18.75
C ARG A 300 -16.57 7.75 17.48
N LEU A 301 -15.38 7.17 17.49
CA LEU A 301 -14.58 6.94 16.28
C LEU A 301 -14.58 5.45 15.96
N SER A 302 -14.73 5.10 14.69
CA SER A 302 -14.62 3.71 14.19
C SER A 302 -13.43 3.58 13.25
N PHE A 303 -12.73 2.44 13.28
CA PHE A 303 -11.60 2.19 12.40
C PHE A 303 -11.36 0.70 12.14
N GLY A 304 -10.65 0.41 11.06
CA GLY A 304 -10.10 -0.92 10.76
C GLY A 304 -8.59 -0.97 11.01
N LEU A 305 -8.06 -2.16 11.29
CA LEU A 305 -6.60 -2.35 11.33
C LEU A 305 -6.04 -2.59 9.91
N PRO A 306 -4.84 -2.11 9.60
CA PRO A 306 -4.23 -2.36 8.30
C PRO A 306 -3.95 -3.85 8.04
N GLY A 307 -4.30 -4.34 6.84
CA GLY A 307 -4.25 -5.73 6.36
C GLY A 307 -3.45 -6.77 7.16
N ALA A 308 -2.12 -6.71 7.15
CA ALA A 308 -1.28 -7.73 7.81
C ALA A 308 -1.52 -7.83 9.33
N LEU A 309 -1.86 -6.72 9.98
CA LEU A 309 -2.15 -6.67 11.41
C LEU A 309 -3.54 -7.24 11.73
N GLU A 310 -4.53 -6.93 10.90
CA GLU A 310 -5.86 -7.55 10.97
C GLU A 310 -5.78 -9.06 10.75
N THR A 311 -5.05 -9.49 9.71
CA THR A 311 -4.80 -10.92 9.44
C THR A 311 -4.11 -11.61 10.62
N TRP A 312 -3.15 -10.94 11.27
CA TRP A 312 -2.49 -11.45 12.48
C TRP A 312 -3.45 -11.53 13.68
N LEU A 313 -4.28 -10.50 13.88
CA LEU A 313 -5.27 -10.47 14.97
C LEU A 313 -6.26 -11.64 14.83
N LEU A 314 -6.76 -11.85 13.62
CA LEU A 314 -7.78 -12.85 13.27
C LEU A 314 -7.20 -14.25 13.03
N SER A 315 -5.87 -14.42 13.08
CA SER A 315 -5.21 -15.67 12.65
C SER A 315 -5.47 -16.86 13.59
N VAL A 316 -5.85 -16.61 14.85
CA VAL A 316 -6.17 -17.64 15.86
C VAL A 316 -7.39 -17.18 16.66
N PRO A 317 -8.61 -17.62 16.31
CA PRO A 317 -9.86 -17.14 16.93
C PRO A 317 -9.89 -17.27 18.45
N GLU A 318 -9.33 -18.35 19.00
CA GLU A 318 -9.26 -18.61 20.44
C GLU A 318 -8.39 -17.61 21.21
N GLN A 319 -7.49 -16.90 20.51
CA GLN A 319 -6.58 -15.91 21.08
C GLN A 319 -6.96 -14.47 20.72
N GLU A 320 -8.02 -14.27 19.95
CA GLU A 320 -8.44 -12.97 19.41
C GLU A 320 -8.59 -11.91 20.51
N SER A 321 -9.28 -12.24 21.60
CA SER A 321 -9.45 -11.33 22.75
C SER A 321 -8.13 -10.95 23.42
N ARG A 322 -7.21 -11.92 23.57
CA ARG A 322 -5.89 -11.68 24.16
C ARG A 322 -5.04 -10.81 23.24
N ARG A 323 -4.98 -11.13 21.94
CA ARG A 323 -4.24 -10.36 20.94
C ARG A 323 -4.79 -8.95 20.77
N ALA A 324 -6.10 -8.77 20.84
CA ALA A 324 -6.73 -7.46 20.85
C ALA A 324 -6.32 -6.65 22.09
N ALA A 325 -6.30 -7.27 23.27
CA ALA A 325 -5.83 -6.62 24.49
C ALA A 325 -4.34 -6.23 24.41
N ASP A 326 -3.50 -7.12 23.86
CA ASP A 326 -2.08 -6.86 23.64
C ASP A 326 -1.87 -5.73 22.62
N ALA A 327 -2.62 -5.72 21.51
CA ALA A 327 -2.56 -4.66 20.50
C ALA A 327 -2.94 -3.29 21.07
N LYS A 328 -3.99 -3.21 21.90
CA LYS A 328 -4.37 -1.96 22.58
C LYS A 328 -3.25 -1.40 23.45
N ARG A 329 -2.54 -2.28 24.18
CA ARG A 329 -1.47 -1.89 25.10
C ARG A 329 -0.15 -1.56 24.42
N THR A 330 0.16 -2.25 23.32
CA THR A 330 1.47 -2.18 22.67
C THR A 330 1.49 -1.31 21.42
N LEU A 331 0.42 -1.33 20.62
CA LEU A 331 0.34 -0.61 19.35
C LEU A 331 -0.52 0.65 19.45
N LEU A 332 -1.57 0.62 20.28
CA LEU A 332 -2.52 1.74 20.43
C LEU A 332 -2.51 2.43 21.81
N PRO A 333 -1.38 2.51 22.57
CA PRO A 333 -1.40 3.16 23.88
C PRO A 333 -1.67 4.67 23.77
N THR A 334 -1.28 5.27 22.65
CA THR A 334 -1.56 6.66 22.30
C THR A 334 -1.73 6.76 20.79
N ILE A 335 -2.79 7.44 20.36
CA ILE A 335 -3.04 7.78 18.96
C ILE A 335 -3.00 9.31 18.86
N SER A 336 -2.06 9.82 18.08
CA SER A 336 -1.96 11.24 17.79
C SER A 336 -2.77 11.59 16.54
N LEU A 337 -3.46 12.73 16.53
CA LEU A 337 -4.14 13.25 15.35
C LEU A 337 -3.99 14.77 15.31
N PHE A 338 -4.19 15.37 14.13
CA PHE A 338 -4.19 16.81 13.97
C PHE A 338 -5.61 17.28 13.72
N LEU A 339 -6.00 18.34 14.42
CA LEU A 339 -7.26 19.03 14.23
C LEU A 339 -6.98 20.53 14.29
N GLU A 340 -7.27 21.26 13.20
CA GLU A 340 -7.02 22.71 13.11
C GLU A 340 -5.61 23.12 13.58
N ASP A 341 -4.57 22.45 13.06
CA ASP A 341 -3.15 22.63 13.46
C ASP A 341 -2.81 22.31 14.92
N ARG A 342 -3.76 21.78 15.71
CA ARG A 342 -3.54 21.32 17.08
C ARG A 342 -3.27 19.83 17.08
N LEU A 343 -2.21 19.43 17.78
CA LEU A 343 -1.96 18.03 18.09
C LEU A 343 -2.92 17.57 19.19
N ILE A 344 -3.74 16.58 18.90
CA ILE A 344 -4.63 15.89 19.84
C ILE A 344 -4.06 14.50 20.12
N GLN A 345 -4.10 14.07 21.36
CA GLN A 345 -3.65 12.75 21.82
C GLN A 345 -4.81 11.98 22.44
N LEU A 346 -5.19 10.87 21.81
CA LEU A 346 -6.11 9.90 22.36
C LEU A 346 -5.31 8.85 23.14
N ARG A 347 -5.42 8.84 24.46
CA ARG A 347 -4.68 7.95 25.36
C ARG A 347 -5.55 6.80 25.79
N TYR A 348 -5.13 5.59 25.43
CA TYR A 348 -5.85 4.39 25.80
C TYR A 348 -5.81 4.16 27.31
N GLN A 349 -6.98 4.11 27.93
CA GLN A 349 -7.17 3.66 29.30
C GLN A 349 -8.13 2.48 29.30
N PRO A 350 -7.71 1.28 29.77
CA PRO A 350 -8.61 0.14 29.86
C PRO A 350 -9.75 0.46 30.82
N MET A 351 -10.99 0.24 30.39
CA MET A 351 -12.12 0.20 31.31
C MET A 351 -11.85 -0.86 32.38
N GLN A 352 -11.85 -0.45 33.65
CA GLN A 352 -11.99 -1.43 34.73
C GLN A 352 -13.37 -2.05 34.60
N ALA A 353 -13.44 -3.37 34.45
CA ALA A 353 -14.71 -4.05 34.57
C ALA A 353 -15.27 -3.72 35.96
N PRO A 354 -16.56 -3.35 36.09
CA PRO A 354 -17.17 -3.26 37.41
C PRO A 354 -16.93 -4.59 38.14
N PRO A 355 -16.59 -4.57 39.44
CA PRO A 355 -16.36 -5.79 40.20
C PRO A 355 -17.58 -6.69 40.01
N ARG A 356 -17.36 -7.95 39.60
CA ARG A 356 -18.45 -8.92 39.56
C ARG A 356 -19.06 -8.95 40.96
N PRO A 357 -20.39 -8.84 41.11
CA PRO A 357 -21.00 -9.11 42.40
C PRO A 357 -20.56 -10.51 42.84
N ALA A 358 -20.06 -10.61 44.07
CA ALA A 358 -19.70 -11.89 44.66
C ALA A 358 -20.94 -12.78 44.61
N LEU A 359 -20.90 -13.84 43.81
CA LEU A 359 -21.87 -14.91 43.94
C LEU A 359 -21.55 -15.57 45.28
N GLU A 360 -22.41 -15.31 46.26
CA GLU A 360 -22.54 -16.13 47.46
C GLU A 360 -22.82 -17.56 47.00
N ASP A 361 -21.82 -18.43 47.10
CA ASP A 361 -21.98 -19.89 47.19
C ASP A 361 -20.65 -20.45 47.68
N ASP A 362 -20.33 -20.09 48.93
CA ASP A 362 -19.32 -20.76 49.75
C ASP A 362 -20.09 -21.68 50.71
N GLU A 363 -20.33 -22.93 50.31
CA GLU A 363 -20.55 -23.99 51.30
C GLU A 363 -20.20 -25.37 50.74
N ARG A 364 -19.20 -25.98 51.41
CA ARG A 364 -18.87 -27.43 51.48
C ARG A 364 -17.85 -27.96 50.46
N ALA A 365 -16.60 -28.05 50.90
CA ALA A 365 -16.04 -29.33 51.38
C ALA A 365 -14.66 -29.13 52.03
N GLN A 366 -14.57 -29.49 53.31
CA GLN A 366 -13.32 -29.75 54.04
C GLN A 366 -12.94 -31.24 53.91
N GLY A 367 -11.63 -31.51 53.88
CA GLY A 367 -10.98 -32.83 53.95
C GLY A 367 -10.58 -33.34 52.56
N ASP A 368 -9.35 -33.78 52.27
CA ASP A 368 -8.29 -34.33 53.10
C ASP A 368 -6.96 -34.28 52.32
N ALA A 369 -5.83 -34.39 53.03
CA ALA A 369 -4.46 -34.29 52.53
C ALA A 369 -3.99 -35.54 51.76
N GLY A 370 -3.06 -35.37 50.79
CA GLY A 370 -2.21 -36.47 50.33
C GLY A 370 -1.71 -36.43 48.88
N THR A 371 -0.49 -35.90 48.70
CA THR A 371 0.62 -36.43 47.87
C THR A 371 0.45 -36.78 46.39
N ASP A 372 1.26 -36.06 45.61
CA ASP A 372 2.15 -36.50 44.50
C ASP A 372 1.63 -37.06 43.17
N ALA A 373 2.21 -36.43 42.15
CA ALA A 373 2.69 -36.97 40.87
C ALA A 373 1.69 -37.34 39.75
N ALA A 374 1.93 -36.64 38.64
CA ALA A 374 1.76 -37.08 37.26
C ALA A 374 0.33 -37.29 36.70
N ASP A 375 0.05 -36.43 35.72
CA ASP A 375 -0.44 -36.80 34.40
C ASP A 375 -1.92 -37.22 34.24
N THR A 376 -2.51 -36.59 33.22
CA THR A 376 -3.72 -36.92 32.46
C THR A 376 -5.03 -37.35 33.16
N SER A 377 -6.14 -36.82 32.62
CA SER A 377 -7.49 -37.45 32.55
C SER A 377 -8.63 -36.95 33.45
N PHE A 378 -9.05 -35.68 33.35
CA PHE A 378 -10.40 -35.27 33.83
C PHE A 378 -11.13 -34.30 32.90
N LEU A 379 -11.38 -34.73 31.66
CA LEU A 379 -12.52 -34.25 30.87
C LEU A 379 -13.23 -35.46 30.23
N ARG A 380 -14.04 -36.15 31.03
CA ARG A 380 -15.09 -37.06 30.55
C ARG A 380 -16.33 -36.91 31.42
N ARG A 381 -17.46 -36.63 30.74
CA ARG A 381 -18.87 -36.46 31.19
C ARG A 381 -19.25 -34.97 31.27
N ASN A 382 -20.17 -34.41 30.48
CA ASN A 382 -21.27 -34.97 29.68
C ASN A 382 -21.51 -34.12 28.41
N LEU A 383 -21.47 -34.74 27.23
CA LEU A 383 -22.16 -34.23 26.03
C LEU A 383 -23.43 -35.07 25.85
N PRO A 384 -24.61 -34.48 25.63
CA PRO A 384 -25.75 -35.22 25.10
C PRO A 384 -25.50 -35.60 23.63
N ALA A 385 -25.89 -36.83 23.29
CA ALA A 385 -25.65 -37.46 22.00
C ALA A 385 -26.40 -36.77 20.85
N GLN A 386 -25.69 -36.46 19.77
CA GLN A 386 -26.30 -36.12 18.48
C GLN A 386 -26.79 -37.40 17.76
N PRO A 387 -27.93 -37.34 17.03
CA PRO A 387 -28.44 -38.46 16.26
C PRO A 387 -27.62 -38.71 15.00
N ARG A 388 -27.33 -39.99 14.74
CA ARG A 388 -26.63 -40.48 13.54
C ARG A 388 -27.48 -40.28 12.28
N HIS A 389 -27.04 -39.43 11.35
CA HIS A 389 -27.52 -39.46 9.97
C HIS A 389 -26.56 -40.22 9.05
N ARG A 390 -27.13 -41.20 8.34
CA ARG A 390 -26.48 -42.11 7.39
C ARG A 390 -25.91 -41.34 6.19
N ARG A 391 -24.69 -41.70 5.78
CA ARG A 391 -24.09 -41.31 4.49
C ARG A 391 -24.98 -41.79 3.33
N ARG A 392 -25.33 -40.87 2.43
CA ARG A 392 -25.85 -41.14 1.08
C ARG A 392 -24.75 -40.75 0.08
N PRO A 393 -24.44 -41.56 -0.95
CA PRO A 393 -23.47 -41.18 -1.97
C PRO A 393 -24.09 -40.21 -2.98
N GLU A 394 -23.38 -39.14 -3.33
CA GLU A 394 -23.75 -38.20 -4.39
C GLU A 394 -23.45 -38.79 -5.79
N PRO A 395 -24.28 -38.52 -6.81
CA PRO A 395 -24.09 -39.03 -8.18
C PRO A 395 -23.08 -38.18 -8.98
N PRO A 396 -22.53 -38.71 -10.09
CA PRO A 396 -21.53 -38.01 -10.88
C PRO A 396 -22.19 -36.91 -11.73
N ILE A 397 -21.61 -35.71 -11.70
CA ILE A 397 -21.99 -34.60 -12.58
C ILE A 397 -21.40 -34.87 -13.98
N VAL A 398 -22.28 -35.09 -14.95
CA VAL A 398 -21.97 -35.11 -16.37
C VAL A 398 -22.04 -33.68 -16.89
N ILE A 399 -20.96 -33.17 -17.49
CA ILE A 399 -20.97 -31.90 -18.23
C ILE A 399 -21.09 -32.23 -19.71
N GLU A 400 -22.26 -31.95 -20.28
CA GLU A 400 -22.51 -31.98 -21.71
C GLU A 400 -22.05 -30.68 -22.37
N ASN A 401 -21.68 -30.79 -23.64
CA ASN A 401 -20.81 -29.89 -24.35
C ASN A 401 -21.63 -28.95 -25.28
N GLN A 402 -21.02 -27.81 -25.62
CA GLN A 402 -21.27 -26.91 -26.76
C GLN A 402 -22.23 -25.70 -26.61
N ALA A 403 -21.64 -24.50 -26.65
CA ALA A 403 -21.92 -23.51 -27.69
C ALA A 403 -20.70 -22.60 -27.90
N GLU A 404 -20.26 -22.51 -29.15
CA GLU A 404 -19.05 -21.81 -29.65
C GLU A 404 -18.88 -20.37 -29.14
N ARG A 405 -17.70 -20.10 -28.57
CA ARG A 405 -17.03 -18.80 -28.67
C ARG A 405 -15.61 -19.01 -29.15
N VAL A 406 -15.27 -18.29 -30.21
CA VAL A 406 -13.96 -18.24 -30.87
C VAL A 406 -12.83 -18.04 -29.83
N PRO A 407 -11.71 -18.80 -29.88
CA PRO A 407 -10.70 -18.79 -28.82
C PRO A 407 -9.85 -17.51 -28.83
N ARG A 408 -9.71 -16.85 -27.68
CA ARG A 408 -8.53 -16.03 -27.36
C ARG A 408 -7.59 -16.86 -26.48
N ASP A 409 -6.91 -17.81 -27.11
CA ASP A 409 -5.69 -18.48 -26.61
C ASP A 409 -4.51 -17.49 -26.83
N VAL A 410 -3.55 -17.25 -25.93
CA VAL A 410 -2.86 -18.13 -24.98
C VAL A 410 -2.44 -17.29 -23.77
N ARG A 411 -2.88 -17.63 -22.55
CA ARG A 411 -2.22 -17.13 -21.32
C ARG A 411 -0.99 -18.02 -21.08
N GLY A 412 0.20 -17.50 -21.36
CA GLY A 412 1.48 -18.20 -21.11
C GLY A 412 2.43 -18.26 -22.30
N TRP A 413 3.56 -18.96 -22.12
CA TRP A 413 4.62 -19.12 -23.11
C TRP A 413 4.11 -19.84 -24.37
N SER A 414 4.04 -19.09 -25.47
CA SER A 414 3.80 -19.66 -26.80
C SER A 414 5.09 -20.26 -27.39
N ILE A 415 4.96 -21.10 -28.42
CA ILE A 415 6.10 -21.67 -29.17
C ILE A 415 6.98 -20.54 -29.74
N GLY A 416 6.37 -19.47 -30.28
CA GLY A 416 7.08 -18.31 -30.82
C GLY A 416 7.84 -17.54 -29.74
N ALA A 417 7.19 -17.25 -28.62
CA ALA A 417 7.80 -16.57 -27.46
C ALA A 417 8.99 -17.37 -26.90
N ALA A 418 8.82 -18.70 -26.75
CA ALA A 418 9.88 -19.57 -26.27
C ALA A 418 11.07 -19.59 -27.25
N ALA A 419 10.84 -19.66 -28.57
CA ALA A 419 11.90 -19.63 -29.56
C ALA A 419 12.70 -18.32 -29.54
N GLU A 420 12.00 -17.20 -29.33
CA GLU A 420 12.59 -15.88 -29.25
C GLU A 420 13.45 -15.69 -28.00
N LEU A 421 12.95 -16.12 -26.84
CA LEU A 421 13.75 -16.15 -25.61
C LEU A 421 15.00 -17.02 -25.80
N MET A 422 14.84 -18.24 -26.32
CA MET A 422 15.97 -19.16 -26.46
C MET A 422 17.02 -18.62 -27.42
N ARG A 423 16.62 -17.98 -28.53
CA ARG A 423 17.55 -17.31 -29.46
C ARG A 423 18.35 -16.20 -28.76
N ALA A 424 17.70 -15.38 -27.94
CA ALA A 424 18.39 -14.34 -27.17
C ALA A 424 19.34 -14.93 -26.12
N LEU A 425 18.93 -16.01 -25.44
CA LEU A 425 19.76 -16.68 -24.44
C LEU A 425 20.94 -17.45 -25.03
N ASP A 426 20.76 -18.13 -26.17
CA ASP A 426 21.85 -18.83 -26.84
C ASP A 426 22.97 -17.84 -27.26
N ASN A 427 22.59 -16.63 -27.68
CA ASN A 427 23.53 -15.58 -28.08
C ASN A 427 24.25 -14.90 -26.90
N SER A 428 23.53 -14.62 -25.80
CA SER A 428 24.08 -13.80 -24.71
C SER A 428 24.50 -14.59 -23.48
N TYR A 429 23.86 -15.74 -23.22
CA TYR A 429 24.08 -16.57 -22.02
C TYR A 429 23.91 -18.07 -22.31
N PRO A 430 24.76 -18.69 -23.15
CA PRO A 430 24.57 -20.07 -23.63
C PRO A 430 24.46 -21.11 -22.52
N MET A 431 25.22 -20.97 -21.42
CA MET A 431 25.10 -21.86 -20.25
C MET A 431 23.68 -21.84 -19.66
N ARG A 432 23.03 -20.67 -19.59
CA ARG A 432 21.67 -20.54 -19.02
C ARG A 432 20.62 -21.09 -19.97
N ALA A 433 20.84 -20.97 -21.28
CA ALA A 433 20.02 -21.65 -22.27
C ALA A 433 20.11 -23.18 -22.09
N THR A 434 21.30 -23.73 -21.87
CA THR A 434 21.50 -25.17 -21.59
C THR A 434 20.77 -25.61 -20.32
N LEU A 435 20.81 -24.81 -19.24
CA LEU A 435 20.05 -25.10 -18.02
C LEU A 435 18.53 -25.15 -18.29
N ILE A 436 17.96 -24.15 -18.96
CA ILE A 436 16.52 -24.12 -19.27
C ILE A 436 16.11 -25.30 -20.16
N ARG A 437 16.89 -25.60 -21.21
CA ARG A 437 16.64 -26.77 -22.08
C ARG A 437 16.71 -28.08 -21.29
N THR A 438 17.65 -28.20 -20.35
CA THR A 438 17.82 -29.43 -19.55
C THR A 438 16.68 -29.59 -18.54
N ALA A 439 16.28 -28.52 -17.84
CA ALA A 439 15.10 -28.51 -16.98
C ALA A 439 13.84 -28.89 -17.77
N ALA A 440 13.63 -28.34 -18.97
CA ALA A 440 12.46 -28.67 -19.79
C ALA A 440 12.40 -30.16 -20.20
N ARG A 441 13.56 -30.81 -20.40
CA ARG A 441 13.63 -32.27 -20.60
C ARG A 441 13.24 -33.02 -19.33
N GLN A 442 13.66 -32.53 -18.17
CA GLN A 442 13.38 -33.09 -16.84
C GLN A 442 12.11 -32.50 -16.20
N HIS A 443 11.01 -32.45 -16.97
CA HIS A 443 9.68 -32.01 -16.49
C HIS A 443 9.64 -30.60 -15.86
N GLY A 444 10.58 -29.73 -16.22
CA GLY A 444 10.66 -28.36 -15.73
C GLY A 444 11.41 -28.19 -14.41
N ARG A 445 12.20 -29.18 -13.97
CA ARG A 445 12.95 -29.11 -12.71
C ARG A 445 14.42 -29.49 -12.89
N LEU A 446 15.31 -28.80 -12.18
CA LEU A 446 16.74 -29.10 -12.07
C LEU A 446 17.18 -29.04 -10.61
N GLU A 447 17.80 -30.10 -10.13
CA GLU A 447 18.37 -30.13 -8.78
C GLU A 447 19.67 -29.32 -8.70
N ARG A 448 19.98 -28.80 -7.51
CA ARG A 448 21.17 -27.94 -7.28
C ARG A 448 22.46 -28.57 -7.80
N ASN A 449 22.70 -29.85 -7.52
CA ASN A 449 23.89 -30.58 -7.96
C ASN A 449 24.01 -30.65 -9.50
N GLN A 450 22.90 -30.79 -10.20
CA GLN A 450 22.87 -30.80 -11.66
C GLN A 450 23.23 -29.43 -12.23
N VAL A 451 22.84 -28.33 -11.56
CA VAL A 451 23.24 -26.98 -11.97
C VAL A 451 24.76 -26.79 -11.87
N TYR A 452 25.40 -27.27 -10.79
CA TYR A 452 26.86 -27.23 -10.68
C TYR A 452 27.54 -28.04 -11.78
N ALA A 453 27.02 -29.24 -12.09
CA ALA A 453 27.57 -30.08 -13.14
C ALA A 453 27.43 -29.45 -14.54
N ILE A 454 26.25 -28.90 -14.88
CA ILE A 454 25.97 -28.32 -16.20
C ILE A 454 26.70 -26.98 -16.39
N ALA A 455 26.83 -26.18 -15.34
CA ALA A 455 27.49 -24.88 -15.39
C ALA A 455 28.99 -24.94 -15.08
N GLU A 456 29.53 -26.14 -14.82
CA GLU A 456 30.93 -26.39 -14.43
C GLU A 456 31.38 -25.47 -13.27
N PHE A 457 30.49 -25.25 -12.31
CA PHE A 457 30.78 -24.42 -11.15
C PHE A 457 31.50 -25.22 -10.05
N PRO A 458 32.45 -24.61 -9.33
CA PRO A 458 33.06 -25.27 -8.18
C PRO A 458 32.00 -25.40 -7.06
N PRO A 459 32.06 -26.47 -6.23
CA PRO A 459 30.98 -26.85 -5.32
C PRO A 459 30.69 -25.80 -4.22
N ASP A 460 31.66 -24.93 -3.93
CA ASP A 460 31.60 -23.83 -2.98
C ASP A 460 31.03 -22.52 -3.55
N ARG A 461 30.92 -22.39 -4.89
CA ARG A 461 30.38 -21.20 -5.53
C ARG A 461 28.92 -21.00 -5.19
N THR A 462 28.53 -19.79 -4.81
CA THR A 462 27.12 -19.44 -4.62
C THR A 462 26.36 -19.40 -5.95
N LEU A 463 25.17 -20.03 -5.99
CA LEU A 463 24.23 -19.92 -7.12
C LEU A 463 23.32 -18.68 -7.02
N ARG A 464 23.58 -17.78 -6.05
CA ARG A 464 22.81 -16.54 -5.89
C ARG A 464 22.93 -15.69 -7.16
N GLY A 465 21.79 -15.34 -7.74
CA GLY A 465 21.73 -14.50 -8.93
C GLY A 465 21.86 -15.25 -10.26
N LEU A 466 21.86 -16.59 -10.25
CA LEU A 466 21.91 -17.39 -11.48
C LEU A 466 20.80 -17.04 -12.48
N THR A 467 19.60 -16.74 -11.98
CA THR A 467 18.38 -16.40 -12.75
C THR A 467 18.31 -14.93 -13.21
N ARG A 468 19.17 -14.04 -12.70
CA ARG A 468 19.07 -12.60 -13.02
C ARG A 468 19.22 -12.30 -14.52
N PRO A 469 20.15 -12.92 -15.25
CA PRO A 469 20.31 -12.63 -16.67
C PRO A 469 19.17 -13.15 -17.55
N THR A 470 18.56 -14.29 -17.19
CA THR A 470 17.37 -14.79 -17.89
C THR A 470 16.18 -13.86 -17.68
N ASN A 471 16.00 -13.36 -16.45
CA ASN A 471 14.93 -12.41 -16.13
C ASN A 471 15.12 -11.07 -16.84
N ARG A 472 16.37 -10.59 -16.93
CA ARG A 472 16.70 -9.34 -17.64
C ARG A 472 16.40 -9.43 -19.13
N ILE A 473 16.80 -10.52 -19.80
CA ILE A 473 16.49 -10.71 -21.23
C ILE A 473 14.99 -10.83 -21.45
N THR A 474 14.28 -11.54 -20.56
CA THR A 474 12.82 -11.65 -20.65
C THR A 474 12.16 -10.28 -20.53
N ALA A 475 12.55 -9.47 -19.53
CA ALA A 475 12.03 -8.12 -19.36
C ALA A 475 12.34 -7.19 -20.55
N ALA A 476 13.56 -7.27 -21.11
CA ALA A 476 13.94 -6.47 -22.28
C ALA A 476 13.14 -6.86 -23.53
N LEU A 477 12.83 -8.15 -23.72
CA LEU A 477 12.00 -8.59 -24.83
C LEU A 477 10.53 -8.20 -24.64
N ILE A 478 10.02 -8.16 -23.40
CA ILE A 478 8.68 -7.64 -23.07
C ILE A 478 8.61 -6.14 -23.39
N GLU A 479 9.58 -5.35 -22.92
CA GLU A 479 9.64 -3.90 -23.19
C GLU A 479 9.71 -3.58 -24.69
N GLN A 480 10.35 -4.44 -25.47
CA GLN A 480 10.42 -4.33 -26.94
C GLN A 480 9.14 -4.80 -27.64
N GLY A 481 8.11 -5.24 -26.91
CA GLY A 481 6.87 -5.80 -27.46
C GLY A 481 7.05 -7.14 -28.17
N ARG A 482 8.16 -7.84 -27.92
CA ARG A 482 8.52 -9.12 -28.54
C ARG A 482 8.02 -10.31 -27.73
N LEU A 483 7.78 -10.12 -26.44
CA LEU A 483 7.13 -11.09 -25.56
C LEU A 483 5.90 -10.47 -24.88
N PRO A 484 4.86 -11.25 -24.57
CA PRO A 484 3.71 -10.77 -23.78
C PRO A 484 4.08 -10.33 -22.35
N ASP A 485 3.38 -9.32 -21.85
CA ASP A 485 3.65 -8.68 -20.56
C ASP A 485 3.37 -9.57 -19.32
N GLU A 486 2.58 -10.63 -19.49
CA GLU A 486 2.13 -11.53 -18.41
C GLU A 486 2.94 -12.84 -18.30
N LEU A 487 4.13 -12.94 -18.90
CA LEU A 487 4.93 -14.16 -18.85
C LEU A 487 5.64 -14.37 -17.50
N GLU A 488 5.54 -15.58 -16.97
CA GLU A 488 6.40 -16.02 -15.86
C GLU A 488 7.87 -16.08 -16.31
N TYR A 489 8.79 -15.74 -15.39
CA TYR A 489 10.22 -15.82 -15.69
C TYR A 489 10.67 -17.26 -16.01
N PRO A 490 11.57 -17.42 -16.99
CA PRO A 490 11.86 -18.72 -17.60
C PRO A 490 12.72 -19.65 -16.75
N LEU A 491 13.33 -19.15 -15.68
CA LEU A 491 14.09 -19.94 -14.72
C LEU A 491 13.90 -19.36 -13.32
N GLN A 492 13.29 -20.14 -12.43
CA GLN A 492 12.95 -19.76 -11.07
C GLN A 492 13.75 -20.58 -10.07
N THR A 493 13.89 -20.08 -8.85
CA THR A 493 14.66 -20.74 -7.78
C THR A 493 13.71 -21.35 -6.76
N GLY A 494 13.90 -22.64 -6.45
CA GLY A 494 13.14 -23.38 -5.45
C GLY A 494 13.94 -23.60 -4.16
N TYR A 495 13.21 -23.62 -3.04
CA TYR A 495 13.74 -23.80 -1.70
C TYR A 495 12.89 -24.85 -0.97
N ASP A 496 13.44 -26.05 -0.77
CA ASP A 496 12.76 -27.08 0.01
C ASP A 496 13.01 -26.86 1.52
N HIS A 497 14.23 -26.47 1.90
CA HIS A 497 14.62 -26.17 3.29
C HIS A 497 15.69 -25.06 3.35
N GLY A 498 15.49 -24.05 4.22
CA GLY A 498 16.48 -23.00 4.49
C GLY A 498 16.62 -21.92 3.40
N VAL A 499 17.72 -21.15 3.46
CA VAL A 499 17.96 -19.97 2.58
C VAL A 499 18.78 -20.28 1.32
N GLN A 500 19.16 -21.54 1.10
CA GLN A 500 19.93 -21.98 -0.06
C GLN A 500 19.02 -22.61 -1.11
N ALA A 501 19.21 -22.22 -2.38
CA ALA A 501 18.48 -22.80 -3.50
C ALA A 501 18.72 -24.32 -3.57
N THR A 502 17.67 -25.13 -3.40
CA THR A 502 17.75 -26.59 -3.47
C THR A 502 17.51 -27.11 -4.89
N HIS A 503 16.69 -26.40 -5.67
CA HIS A 503 16.40 -26.73 -7.06
C HIS A 503 16.03 -25.48 -7.88
N PHE A 504 15.87 -25.64 -9.19
CA PHE A 504 15.43 -24.61 -10.13
C PHE A 504 14.29 -25.13 -10.99
N THR A 505 13.33 -24.26 -11.32
CA THR A 505 12.14 -24.64 -12.09
C THR A 505 11.97 -23.80 -13.34
N VAL A 506 11.34 -24.40 -14.35
CA VAL A 506 10.92 -23.78 -15.61
C VAL A 506 9.40 -23.87 -15.67
N PRO A 507 8.68 -22.77 -15.98
CA PRO A 507 7.22 -22.75 -16.04
C PRO A 507 6.64 -23.86 -16.94
N PRO A 508 5.54 -24.55 -16.56
CA PRO A 508 5.01 -25.69 -17.30
C PRO A 508 4.61 -25.39 -18.76
N ASP A 509 4.12 -24.19 -19.02
CA ASP A 509 3.81 -23.67 -20.34
C ASP A 509 5.08 -23.46 -21.19
N LEU A 510 6.16 -22.93 -20.61
CA LEU A 510 7.46 -22.85 -21.28
C LEU A 510 8.04 -24.25 -21.55
N VAL A 511 7.88 -25.19 -20.63
CA VAL A 511 8.28 -26.59 -20.85
C VAL A 511 7.53 -27.18 -22.05
N ARG A 512 6.21 -26.97 -22.14
CA ARG A 512 5.41 -27.41 -23.30
C ARG A 512 5.89 -26.75 -24.59
N ALA A 513 6.11 -25.44 -24.59
CA ALA A 513 6.57 -24.70 -25.76
C ALA A 513 7.96 -25.16 -26.23
N LEU A 514 8.90 -25.39 -25.31
CA LEU A 514 10.25 -25.89 -25.62
C LEU A 514 10.24 -27.34 -26.12
N ARG A 515 9.37 -28.19 -25.58
CA ARG A 515 9.21 -29.56 -26.09
C ARG A 515 8.65 -29.57 -27.51
N ALA A 516 7.72 -28.65 -27.81
CA ALA A 516 7.16 -28.49 -29.14
C ALA A 516 8.17 -27.96 -30.18
N LEU A 517 9.19 -27.19 -29.76
CA LEU A 517 10.27 -26.72 -30.64
C LEU A 517 11.23 -27.85 -31.09
N GLY A 518 11.27 -28.97 -30.36
CA GLY A 518 12.19 -30.08 -30.63
C GLY A 518 13.66 -29.76 -30.30
N PRO A 519 14.60 -30.71 -30.48
CA PRO A 519 16.02 -30.42 -30.41
C PRO A 519 16.40 -29.35 -31.45
N PRO A 520 17.43 -28.51 -31.19
CA PRO A 520 17.83 -27.49 -32.15
C PRO A 520 18.11 -28.16 -33.50
N ARG A 521 17.35 -27.77 -34.54
CA ARG A 521 17.70 -28.11 -35.91
C ARG A 521 19.04 -27.44 -36.17
N GLY A 522 20.08 -28.24 -36.35
CA GLY A 522 21.39 -27.76 -36.74
C GLY A 522 21.30 -26.95 -38.04
N ILE A 523 22.29 -26.09 -38.23
CA ILE A 523 22.62 -25.50 -39.54
C ILE A 523 22.71 -26.62 -40.58
#